data_AF-A0A2H6N3S1-F1
#
_entry.id   AF-A0A2H6N3S1-F1
#
_cell.length_a   1.000
_cell.length_b   1.000
_cell.length_c   1.000
_cell.angle_alpha   90.00
_cell.angle_beta   90.00
_cell.angle_gamma   90.00
#
_symmetry.space_group_name_H-M   'P 1'
#
loop_
_entity.id
_entity.type
_entity.pdbx_description
1 polymer ?
#
loop_
_entity_poly.entity_id
_entity_poly.type
_entity_poly.pdbx_seq_one_letter_code
_entity_poly.pdbx_strand_id
1 'polypeptide(L)'
;PHKYLLHYLLSLKHWMNRHSWERTPVAAAAWALLRDSYHGPLCLQHPPQHIAVTVLYLALQCYGVEVPADAEAERPWWQVFSEDLSKPVMDQIVLELIRVYTLDAEI
;
A
#
# COMPACT_ATOMS: atom_id res chain seq x y z
N PRO A 1 4.40 -8.31 -7.45
CA PRO A 1 4.10 -7.10 -6.65
C PRO A 1 5.18 -6.01 -6.74
N HIS A 2 6.47 -6.35 -6.58
CA HIS A 2 7.60 -5.39 -6.54
C HIS A 2 7.64 -4.40 -7.72
N LYS A 3 7.49 -4.89 -8.97
CA LYS A 3 7.46 -4.03 -10.17
C LYS A 3 6.36 -2.97 -10.09
N TYR A 4 5.17 -3.37 -9.64
CA TYR A 4 4.03 -2.47 -9.49
C TYR A 4 4.26 -1.47 -8.37
N LEU A 5 4.77 -1.90 -7.22
CA LEU A 5 5.07 -1.02 -6.10
C LEU A 5 6.07 0.08 -6.48
N LEU A 6 7.15 -0.27 -7.19
CA LEU A 6 8.11 0.72 -7.69
C LEU A 6 7.43 1.75 -8.61
N HIS A 7 6.61 1.28 -9.55
CA HIS A 7 5.88 2.15 -10.45
C HIS A 7 4.92 3.08 -9.69
N TYR A 8 4.16 2.56 -8.73
CA TYR A 8 3.19 3.33 -7.95
C TYR A 8 3.87 4.35 -7.04
N LEU A 9 4.98 4.00 -6.38
CA LEU A 9 5.76 4.93 -5.57
C LEU A 9 6.32 6.09 -6.39
N LEU A 10 6.84 5.81 -7.60
CA LEU A 10 7.35 6.84 -8.49
C LEU A 10 6.22 7.77 -8.96
N SER A 11 5.08 7.22 -9.37
CA SER A 11 3.91 8.00 -9.78
C SER A 11 3.36 8.85 -8.63
N LEU A 12 3.18 8.26 -7.44
CA LEU A 12 2.65 8.95 -6.27
C LEU A 12 3.58 10.06 -5.79
N LYS A 13 4.90 9.85 -5.83
CA LYS A 13 5.90 10.89 -5.48
C LYS A 13 5.66 12.21 -6.23
N HIS A 14 5.18 12.16 -7.47
CA HIS A 14 4.89 13.35 -8.26
C HIS A 14 3.61 14.08 -7.85
N TRP A 15 2.70 13.42 -7.13
CA TRP A 15 1.47 14.04 -6.59
C TRP A 15 1.72 14.72 -5.24
N MET A 16 2.78 14.32 -4.54
CA MET A 16 3.05 14.73 -3.16
C MET A 16 3.93 15.98 -3.07
N ASN A 17 3.79 16.72 -1.97
CA ASN A 17 4.74 17.78 -1.64
C ASN A 17 6.15 17.18 -1.41
N ARG A 18 7.15 17.69 -2.14
CA ARG A 18 8.53 17.19 -2.10
C ARG A 18 9.12 17.12 -0.68
N HIS A 19 8.96 18.19 0.10
CA HIS A 19 9.52 18.26 1.45
C HIS A 19 8.84 17.29 2.41
N SER A 20 7.53 17.11 2.28
CA SER A 20 6.78 16.12 3.08
C SER A 20 7.21 14.69 2.72
N TRP A 21 7.30 14.39 1.43
CA TRP A 21 7.68 13.07 0.92
C TRP A 21 9.11 12.67 1.31
N GLU A 22 10.07 13.60 1.24
CA GLU A 22 11.47 13.32 1.63
C GLU A 22 11.63 13.07 3.13
N ARG A 23 10.72 13.59 3.97
CA ARG A 23 10.76 13.43 5.43
C ARG A 23 9.96 12.26 5.96
N THR A 24 9.10 11.65 5.14
CA THR A 24 8.24 10.53 5.53
C THR A 24 8.77 9.24 4.91
N PRO A 25 9.12 8.20 5.69
CA PRO A 25 9.71 6.98 5.16
C PRO A 25 8.66 6.02 4.53
N VAL A 26 7.65 6.56 3.84
CA VAL A 26 6.56 5.81 3.19
C VAL A 26 7.11 4.78 2.22
N ALA A 27 8.09 5.14 1.39
CA ALA A 27 8.68 4.22 0.43
C ALA A 27 9.38 3.03 1.12
N ALA A 28 10.16 3.32 2.17
CA ALA A 28 10.86 2.28 2.93
C ALA A 28 9.89 1.34 3.63
N ALA A 29 8.83 1.89 4.24
CA ALA A 29 7.80 1.09 4.89
C ALA A 29 6.98 0.28 3.90
N ALA A 30 6.61 0.82 2.74
CA ALA A 30 5.88 0.08 1.71
C ALA A 30 6.71 -1.12 1.19
N TRP A 31 8.03 -0.97 1.04
CA TRP A 31 8.92 -2.08 0.71
C TRP A 31 9.02 -3.11 1.84
N ALA A 32 9.07 -2.67 3.10
CA ALA A 32 9.07 -3.57 4.25
C ALA A 32 7.75 -4.36 4.33
N LEU A 33 6.60 -3.69 4.29
CA LEU A 33 5.27 -4.31 4.22
C LEU A 33 5.15 -5.29 3.06
N LEU A 34 5.69 -4.94 1.88
CA LEU A 34 5.68 -5.85 0.75
C LEU A 34 6.53 -7.09 0.99
N ARG A 35 7.72 -6.95 1.55
CA ARG A 35 8.54 -8.11 1.95
C ARG A 35 7.79 -8.97 2.96
N ASP A 36 7.12 -8.34 3.91
CA ASP A 36 6.46 -9.05 5.00
C ASP A 36 5.23 -9.84 4.50
N SER A 37 4.60 -9.39 3.40
CA SER A 37 3.53 -10.13 2.70
C SER A 37 3.94 -11.52 2.17
N TYR A 38 5.25 -11.80 2.06
CA TYR A 38 5.76 -13.12 1.64
C TYR A 38 5.78 -14.15 2.77
N HIS A 39 5.62 -13.73 4.03
CA HIS A 39 5.50 -14.65 5.17
C HIS A 39 4.09 -15.25 5.31
N GLY A 40 3.13 -14.81 4.49
CA GLY A 40 1.75 -15.32 4.46
C GLY A 40 1.29 -15.76 3.06
N PRO A 41 0.06 -16.30 2.95
CA PRO A 41 -0.52 -16.76 1.68
C PRO A 41 -0.98 -15.65 0.74
N LEU A 42 -0.85 -14.36 1.13
CA LEU A 42 -1.26 -13.17 0.38
C LEU A 42 -0.86 -13.22 -1.10
N CYS A 43 0.41 -13.53 -1.38
CA CYS A 43 0.95 -13.57 -2.74
C CYS A 43 0.37 -14.69 -3.63
N LEU A 44 -0.31 -15.67 -3.03
CA LEU A 44 -1.00 -16.75 -3.73
C LEU A 44 -2.50 -16.45 -3.91
N GLN A 45 -3.07 -15.60 -3.06
CA GLN A 45 -4.52 -15.33 -3.01
C GLN A 45 -4.93 -14.07 -3.77
N HIS A 46 -4.02 -13.09 -3.92
CA HIS A 46 -4.34 -11.79 -4.51
C HIS A 46 -3.45 -11.45 -5.72
N PRO A 47 -4.00 -10.71 -6.70
CA PRO A 47 -3.21 -10.18 -7.80
C PRO A 47 -2.04 -9.31 -7.32
N PRO A 48 -0.88 -9.37 -7.98
CA PRO A 48 0.31 -8.64 -7.54
C PRO A 48 0.15 -7.11 -7.57
N GLN A 49 -0.78 -6.59 -8.39
CA GLN A 49 -1.16 -5.18 -8.45
C GLN A 49 -1.92 -4.77 -7.18
N HIS A 50 -2.90 -5.57 -6.77
CA HIS A 50 -3.71 -5.31 -5.57
C HIS A 50 -2.82 -5.25 -4.33
N ILE A 51 -1.95 -6.25 -4.16
CA ILE A 51 -0.99 -6.26 -3.04
C ILE A 51 -0.12 -5.00 -3.06
N ALA A 52 0.42 -4.62 -4.22
CA ALA A 52 1.29 -3.45 -4.33
C ALA A 52 0.58 -2.12 -4.01
N VAL A 53 -0.68 -1.95 -4.42
CA VAL A 53 -1.49 -0.79 -4.06
C VAL A 53 -1.83 -0.81 -2.57
N THR A 54 -2.20 -1.97 -2.02
CA THR A 54 -2.59 -2.09 -0.61
C THR A 54 -1.44 -1.85 0.36
N VAL A 55 -0.23 -2.37 0.09
CA VAL A 55 0.94 -2.08 0.95
C VAL A 55 1.34 -0.60 0.91
N LEU A 56 1.16 0.06 -0.23
CA LEU A 56 1.35 1.50 -0.36
C LEU A 56 0.28 2.28 0.42
N TYR A 57 -0.99 1.88 0.29
CA TYR A 57 -2.10 2.43 1.05
C TYR A 57 -1.84 2.31 2.56
N LEU A 58 -1.48 1.12 3.04
CA LEU A 58 -1.18 0.89 4.45
C LEU A 58 0.03 1.72 4.92
N ALA A 59 1.09 1.81 4.12
CA ALA A 59 2.25 2.64 4.46
C ALA A 59 1.86 4.12 4.66
N LEU A 60 1.03 4.68 3.75
CA LEU A 60 0.53 6.05 3.88
C LEU A 60 -0.28 6.23 5.17
N GLN A 61 -1.18 5.29 5.48
CA GLN A 61 -1.97 5.31 6.71
C GLN A 61 -1.09 5.25 7.97
N CYS A 62 -0.07 4.38 8.01
CA CYS A 62 0.85 4.27 9.14
C CYS A 62 1.60 5.57 9.46
N TYR A 63 1.88 6.40 8.44
CA TYR A 63 2.55 7.70 8.62
C TYR A 63 1.58 8.89 8.65
N GLY A 64 0.27 8.66 8.61
CA GLY A 64 -0.73 9.73 8.56
C GLY A 64 -0.57 10.64 7.33
N VAL A 65 -0.11 10.08 6.21
CA VAL A 65 0.08 10.81 4.95
C VAL A 65 -1.16 10.65 4.08
N GLU A 66 -1.81 11.76 3.76
CA GLU A 66 -2.96 11.79 2.87
C GLU A 66 -2.54 12.19 1.45
N VAL A 67 -3.21 11.60 0.46
CA VAL A 67 -2.99 11.95 -0.95
C VAL A 67 -3.74 13.26 -1.25
N PRO A 68 -3.08 14.28 -1.81
CA PRO A 68 -3.72 15.56 -2.11
C PRO A 68 -4.95 15.40 -3.02
N ALA A 69 -6.00 16.15 -2.72
CA ALA A 69 -7.24 16.22 -3.48
C ALA A 69 -8.03 14.89 -3.61
N ASP A 70 -7.74 13.89 -2.76
CA ASP A 70 -8.44 12.59 -2.79
C ASP A 70 -9.92 12.71 -2.41
N ALA A 71 -10.25 13.63 -1.49
CA ALA A 71 -11.63 13.84 -1.03
C ALA A 71 -12.52 14.48 -2.11
N GLU A 72 -11.94 15.27 -3.01
CA GLU A 72 -12.61 15.93 -4.12
C GLU A 72 -12.62 15.10 -5.41
N ALA A 73 -11.90 13.97 -5.44
CA ALA A 73 -11.80 13.13 -6.62
C ALA A 73 -13.06 12.26 -6.83
N GLU A 74 -13.43 12.02 -8.09
CA GLU A 74 -14.57 11.14 -8.45
C GLU A 74 -14.36 9.68 -8.02
N ARG A 75 -13.09 9.28 -7.93
CA ARG A 75 -12.66 7.94 -7.51
C ARG A 75 -11.44 8.07 -6.59
N PRO A 76 -11.30 7.17 -5.62
CA PRO A 76 -10.14 7.21 -4.73
C PRO A 76 -8.84 6.96 -5.49
N TRP A 77 -7.76 7.58 -5.01
CA TRP A 77 -6.46 7.58 -5.68
C TRP A 77 -5.93 6.16 -5.99
N TRP A 78 -6.23 5.17 -5.14
CA TRP A 78 -5.74 3.79 -5.31
C TRP A 78 -6.34 3.10 -6.54
N GLN A 79 -7.54 3.52 -6.98
CA GLN A 79 -8.16 2.96 -8.20
C GLN A 79 -7.50 3.45 -9.49
N VAL A 80 -6.69 4.51 -9.45
CA VAL A 80 -5.86 4.92 -10.59
C VAL A 80 -4.79 3.87 -10.89
N PHE A 81 -4.32 3.14 -9.88
CA PHE A 81 -3.29 2.12 -10.01
C PHE A 81 -3.83 0.71 -10.24
N SER A 82 -5.05 0.43 -9.77
CA SER A 82 -5.78 -0.82 -10.03
C SER A 82 -7.28 -0.53 -10.06
N GLU A 83 -7.84 -0.43 -11.26
CA GLU A 83 -9.24 -0.03 -11.49
C GLU A 83 -10.25 -1.01 -10.90
N ASP A 84 -9.92 -2.30 -10.92
CA ASP A 84 -10.74 -3.40 -10.42
C ASP A 84 -10.65 -3.60 -8.89
N LEU A 85 -9.75 -2.86 -8.21
CA LEU A 85 -9.59 -2.98 -6.76
C LEU A 85 -10.75 -2.29 -6.02
N SER A 86 -11.47 -3.07 -5.23
CA SER A 86 -12.52 -2.59 -4.33
C SER A 86 -12.01 -2.40 -2.90
N LYS A 87 -12.63 -1.49 -2.16
CA LYS A 87 -12.30 -1.23 -0.76
C LYS A 87 -12.38 -2.49 0.13
N PRO A 88 -13.41 -3.36 0.03
CA PRO A 88 -13.45 -4.60 0.80
C PRO A 88 -12.29 -5.56 0.52
N VAL A 89 -11.87 -5.68 -0.74
CA VAL A 89 -10.70 -6.50 -1.10
C VAL A 89 -9.42 -5.90 -0.53
N MET A 90 -9.25 -4.58 -0.61
CA MET A 90 -8.12 -3.89 -0.01
C MET A 90 -8.06 -4.08 1.51
N ASP A 91 -9.19 -3.94 2.21
CA ASP A 91 -9.27 -4.11 3.66
C ASP A 91 -8.98 -5.57 4.08
N GLN A 92 -9.41 -6.54 3.26
CA GLN A 92 -9.07 -7.95 3.46
C GLN A 92 -7.56 -8.22 3.35
N ILE A 93 -6.91 -7.66 2.31
CA ILE A 93 -5.45 -7.75 2.14
C ILE A 93 -4.72 -7.10 3.33
N VAL A 94 -5.20 -5.94 3.82
CA VAL A 94 -4.65 -5.29 5.02
C VAL A 94 -4.77 -6.19 6.23
N LEU A 95 -5.94 -6.79 6.47
CA LEU A 95 -6.17 -7.68 7.61
C LEU A 95 -5.24 -8.90 7.58
N GLU A 96 -5.10 -9.52 6.41
CA GLU A 96 -4.20 -10.66 6.22
C GLU A 96 -2.72 -10.28 6.44
N LEU A 97 -2.30 -9.10 5.99
CA LEU A 97 -0.94 -8.62 6.21
C LEU A 97 -0.68 -8.32 7.69
N ILE A 98 -1.62 -7.69 8.38
CA ILE A 98 -1.50 -7.42 9.83
C ILE A 98 -1.42 -8.74 10.62
N ARG A 99 -2.14 -9.78 10.19
CA ARG A 99 -2.08 -11.10 10.83
C ARG A 99 -0.68 -11.73 10.82
N VAL A 100 0.16 -11.42 9.83
CA VAL A 100 1.56 -11.87 9.82
C VAL A 100 2.27 -11.38 11.09
N TYR A 101 2.09 -10.12 11.45
CA TYR A 101 2.72 -9.53 12.64
C TYR A 101 2.11 -10.02 13.96
N THR A 102 0.83 -10.41 13.98
CA THR A 102 0.25 -10.99 15.20
C THR A 102 0.80 -12.38 15.47
N LEU A 103 1.01 -13.19 14.42
CA LEU A 103 1.58 -14.52 14.56
C LEU A 103 3.05 -14.46 15.00
N ASP A 104 3.83 -13.54 14.43
CA ASP A 104 5.24 -13.34 14.80
C ASP A 104 5.42 -12.86 16.25
N ALA A 105 4.43 -12.16 16.82
CA ALA A 105 4.47 -11.68 18.21
C ALA A 105 4.15 -12.77 19.25
N GLU A 106 3.58 -13.90 18.82
CA GLU A 106 3.19 -15.04 19.68
C GLU A 106 4.27 -16.15 19.75
N ILE A 107 5.40 -15.99 19.02
CA ILE A 107 6.55 -16.91 19.00
C ILE A 107 7.62 -16.45 19.98
#